data_AF-A0A318YSD4-F1
#
_entry.id   AF-A0A318YSD4-F1
#
_cell.length_a   1.000
_cell.length_b   1.000
_cell.length_c   1.000
_cell.angle_alpha   90.00
_cell.angle_beta   90.00
_cell.angle_gamma   90.00
#
_symmetry.space_group_name_H-M   'P 1'
#
loop_
_entity.id
_entity.type
_entity.pdbx_description
1 polymer ?
#
loop_
_entity_poly.entity_id
_entity_poly.type
_entity_poly.pdbx_seq_one_letter_code
_entity_poly.pdbx_strand_id
1 'polypeptide(L)'
;MSRPRWHPPRGLQPNMPMKPDYYLNGTQCILCGDFLYDNKGVWRAPYRALYQAAGSIKLSGIGYRKNSDPLKVPIDPENRWDTTGSDFCTVSDLPCWPRNIYFFHEICWQRLAQHFAGDNVDYSALYDVLKRLPFPAGYGASSYIRYMDGIEPYQAPLLIHLLQSKREQPECAAEIQNKLKRSCNATDCFRRLPVELIELLGDYLSTRDYLNSRLASRSMGMLFHQQKFWKTRFDINGERGFLSYLVKEHQNRDVDWRLLYHSTCTLRCSRLFDITIRLWETNRWIREAVIHKSRGPFASFMDFGGRALQYYHNTMWPETNYRQTVKIPPDLIKIGVSAFADFGDQVVTIRGLELIRASGPSILLGAKIPGSLVIVEEVDDHGGGRPDWADDHDTNYRFPGAEVILDAQELRGFMITNTVNGQLTHFQLIRKNGFSAPIGVDFLNGANYVFQMDEIVNLVVEFDVNMGLRKLGIEGFGSNPKAKEWERDGYYKSMYNDADDDDDDDPQEEGDNNDYTDDDEEDD
;
A
#
# COMPACT_ATOMS: atom_id res chain seq x y z
N MET A 1 11.18 27.54 -20.11
CA MET A 1 12.48 27.02 -19.67
C MET A 1 12.30 25.58 -19.20
N SER A 2 12.61 24.65 -20.11
CA SER A 2 12.43 23.21 -19.99
C SER A 2 13.52 22.62 -19.11
N ARG A 3 13.17 21.73 -18.16
CA ARG A 3 14.20 20.97 -17.41
C ARG A 3 14.97 20.09 -18.41
N PRO A 4 16.31 20.00 -18.32
CA PRO A 4 17.08 19.13 -19.20
C PRO A 4 16.71 17.67 -18.95
N ARG A 5 16.55 16.90 -20.02
CA ARG A 5 16.40 15.43 -19.96
C ARG A 5 17.65 14.88 -19.24
N TRP A 6 17.42 14.07 -18.21
CA TRP A 6 18.50 13.38 -17.52
C TRP A 6 19.06 12.30 -18.44
N HIS A 7 20.34 12.40 -18.76
CA HIS A 7 21.11 11.32 -19.39
C HIS A 7 21.98 10.67 -18.29
N PRO A 8 21.98 9.33 -18.16
CA PRO A 8 22.97 8.67 -17.30
C PRO A 8 24.38 8.97 -17.84
N PRO A 9 25.36 9.28 -16.99
CA PRO A 9 26.72 9.54 -17.44
C PRO A 9 27.30 8.28 -18.09
N ARG A 10 27.84 8.42 -19.32
CA ARG A 10 28.56 7.34 -20.02
C ARG A 10 29.74 6.91 -19.14
N GLY A 11 29.81 5.62 -18.78
CA GLY A 11 30.94 5.05 -18.04
C GLY A 11 30.63 4.41 -16.67
N LEU A 12 29.37 4.29 -16.26
CA LEU A 12 29.02 3.50 -15.07
C LEU A 12 29.15 2.00 -15.38
N GLN A 13 30.17 1.34 -14.82
CA GLN A 13 30.26 -0.11 -14.85
C GLN A 13 29.18 -0.75 -13.96
N PRO A 14 28.69 -1.97 -14.28
CA PRO A 14 27.54 -2.61 -13.63
C PRO A 14 27.64 -2.82 -12.10
N ASN A 15 28.81 -2.60 -11.51
CA ASN A 15 29.09 -2.88 -10.09
C ASN A 15 29.54 -1.64 -9.29
N MET A 16 29.39 -0.41 -9.82
CA MET A 16 29.78 0.78 -9.07
C MET A 16 28.60 1.25 -8.20
N PRO A 17 28.69 1.19 -6.85
CA PRO A 17 27.65 1.76 -6.00
C PRO A 17 27.47 3.24 -6.35
N MET A 18 26.22 3.70 -6.44
CA MET A 18 25.96 5.12 -6.72
C MET A 18 26.69 5.99 -5.69
N LYS A 19 27.06 7.23 -6.06
CA LYS A 19 27.57 8.18 -5.06
C LYS A 19 26.55 8.30 -3.90
N PRO A 20 26.98 8.34 -2.63
CA PRO A 20 26.11 8.40 -1.45
C PRO A 20 24.95 9.41 -1.56
N ASP A 21 25.21 10.56 -2.20
CA ASP A 21 24.24 11.64 -2.41
C ASP A 21 23.01 11.21 -3.24
N TYR A 22 23.13 10.22 -4.12
CA TYR A 22 22.00 9.68 -4.89
C TYR A 22 21.06 8.82 -4.03
N TYR A 23 21.56 8.16 -2.99
CA TYR A 23 20.72 7.42 -2.03
C TYR A 23 19.99 8.37 -1.07
N LEU A 24 20.55 9.57 -0.83
CA LEU A 24 19.98 10.59 0.05
C LEU A 24 18.88 11.43 -0.61
N ASN A 25 18.86 11.53 -1.95
CA ASN A 25 17.86 12.30 -2.72
C ASN A 25 16.51 11.59 -2.92
N GLY A 26 16.33 10.41 -2.32
CA GLY A 26 15.09 9.64 -2.39
C GLY A 26 14.71 8.96 -1.08
N THR A 27 15.22 9.43 0.06
CA THR A 27 14.96 8.79 1.35
C THR A 27 13.48 8.94 1.74
N GLN A 28 12.82 7.81 1.91
CA GLN A 28 11.39 7.71 2.20
C GLN A 28 11.16 7.05 3.56
N CYS A 29 10.05 7.42 4.20
CA CYS A 29 9.54 6.70 5.35
C CYS A 29 9.04 5.32 4.91
N ILE A 30 9.53 4.24 5.53
CA ILE A 30 9.13 2.87 5.16
C ILE A 30 7.63 2.59 5.37
N LEU A 31 6.97 3.34 6.27
CA LEU A 31 5.55 3.11 6.58
C LEU A 31 4.62 3.81 5.60
N CYS A 32 4.86 5.09 5.27
CA CYS A 32 3.97 5.88 4.42
C CYS A 32 4.48 6.13 3.00
N GLY A 33 5.76 5.83 2.74
CA GLY A 33 6.44 6.08 1.46
C GLY A 33 6.68 7.54 1.11
N ASP A 34 6.25 8.49 1.94
CA ASP A 34 6.54 9.90 1.71
C ASP A 34 8.02 10.19 1.97
N PHE A 35 8.55 11.16 1.21
CA PHE A 35 9.92 11.63 1.36
C PHE A 35 10.15 12.36 2.69
N LEU A 36 11.39 12.31 3.16
CA LEU A 36 11.86 13.13 4.28
C LEU A 36 12.25 14.52 3.75
N TYR A 37 11.39 15.54 3.88
CA TYR A 37 11.71 16.90 3.44
C TYR A 37 10.80 17.99 4.06
N ASP A 38 11.33 19.20 4.20
CA ASP A 38 10.66 20.35 4.85
C ASP A 38 9.65 21.09 3.95
N ASN A 39 9.84 21.17 2.63
CA ASN A 39 9.11 22.17 1.84
C ASN A 39 7.62 21.90 1.56
N LYS A 40 7.08 20.73 1.92
CA LYS A 40 5.66 20.36 1.66
C LYS A 40 4.83 20.12 2.92
N GLY A 41 5.38 20.35 4.11
CA GLY A 41 4.65 20.20 5.38
C GLY A 41 5.55 19.85 6.57
N VAL A 42 5.31 20.54 7.69
CA VAL A 42 6.12 20.47 8.93
C VAL A 42 6.25 19.05 9.48
N TRP A 43 5.27 18.18 9.26
CA TRP A 43 5.30 16.81 9.78
C TRP A 43 6.28 15.88 9.03
N ARG A 44 6.66 16.22 7.79
CA ARG A 44 7.57 15.40 6.95
C ARG A 44 9.06 15.61 7.26
N ALA A 45 9.39 16.69 7.97
CA ALA A 45 10.76 17.02 8.30
C ALA A 45 11.32 16.28 9.53
N PRO A 46 10.56 16.05 10.63
CA PRO A 46 11.00 15.23 11.74
C PRO A 46 11.05 13.74 11.37
N TYR A 47 12.17 13.08 11.64
CA TYR A 47 12.34 11.67 11.32
C TYR A 47 13.17 10.92 12.36
N ARG A 48 13.04 9.59 12.37
CA ARG A 48 13.89 8.65 13.10
C ARG A 48 14.48 7.62 12.15
N ALA A 49 15.57 7.00 12.58
CA ALA A 49 16.20 5.88 11.90
C ALA A 49 16.25 4.65 12.83
N LEU A 50 15.91 3.49 12.29
CA LEU A 50 16.19 2.19 12.87
C LEU A 50 17.30 1.53 12.05
N TYR A 51 18.43 1.23 12.66
CA TYR A 51 19.64 0.86 11.93
C TYR A 51 20.45 -0.19 12.67
N GLN A 52 21.24 -0.95 11.90
CA GLN A 52 22.18 -1.92 12.45
C GLN A 52 23.53 -1.24 12.77
N ALA A 53 24.01 -1.38 13.99
CA ALA A 53 25.31 -0.89 14.42
C ALA A 53 26.00 -1.89 15.37
N ALA A 54 27.23 -2.27 15.03
CA ALA A 54 28.06 -3.19 15.83
C ALA A 54 27.34 -4.49 16.26
N GLY A 55 26.59 -5.11 15.35
CA GLY A 55 25.84 -6.35 15.63
C GLY A 55 24.55 -6.17 16.43
N SER A 56 24.17 -4.94 16.76
CA SER A 56 22.90 -4.62 17.45
C SER A 56 21.99 -3.76 16.57
N ILE A 57 20.68 -3.82 16.79
CA ILE A 57 19.74 -2.88 16.20
C ILE A 57 19.53 -1.71 17.17
N LYS A 58 19.66 -0.49 16.65
CA LYS A 58 19.50 0.75 17.41
C LYS A 58 18.43 1.63 16.78
N LEU A 59 17.68 2.31 17.64
CA LEU A 59 16.79 3.40 17.26
C LEU A 59 17.53 4.73 17.50
N SER A 60 17.41 5.68 16.59
CA SER A 60 17.94 7.03 16.80
C SER A 60 16.97 7.92 17.57
N GLY A 61 17.47 9.07 18.04
CA GLY A 61 16.63 10.21 18.39
C GLY A 61 15.95 10.84 17.17
N ILE A 62 15.27 11.96 17.39
CA ILE A 62 14.50 12.66 16.34
C ILE A 62 15.42 13.62 15.58
N GLY A 63 15.73 13.29 14.33
CA GLY A 63 16.37 14.19 13.37
C GLY A 63 15.37 15.15 12.71
N TYR A 64 15.89 16.16 12.02
CA TYR A 64 15.06 17.11 11.26
C TYR A 64 15.71 17.43 9.91
N ARG A 65 14.96 17.22 8.81
CA ARG A 65 15.43 17.52 7.45
C ARG A 65 14.97 18.92 7.07
N LYS A 66 15.85 19.93 7.21
CA LYS A 66 15.57 21.31 6.81
C LYS A 66 15.87 21.59 5.33
N ASN A 67 16.97 21.05 4.79
CA ASN A 67 17.48 21.29 3.43
C ASN A 67 18.16 20.03 2.82
N SER A 68 18.95 20.20 1.76
CA SER A 68 19.85 19.18 1.17
C SER A 68 21.05 18.81 2.06
N ASP A 69 21.08 19.26 3.32
CA ASP A 69 22.12 18.90 4.27
C ASP A 69 22.17 17.37 4.49
N PRO A 70 23.35 16.83 4.85
CA PRO A 70 23.49 15.44 5.24
C PRO A 70 22.48 15.09 6.33
N LEU A 71 21.80 13.95 6.19
CA LEU A 71 20.88 13.45 7.22
C LEU A 71 21.65 13.25 8.54
N LYS A 72 21.19 13.90 9.61
CA LYS A 72 21.76 13.77 10.96
C LYS A 72 20.71 13.29 11.95
N VAL A 73 21.11 12.44 12.88
CA VAL A 73 20.24 11.97 13.95
C VAL A 73 20.98 11.98 15.29
N PRO A 74 20.31 12.33 16.41
CA PRO A 74 20.85 12.08 17.74
C PRO A 74 21.07 10.59 17.96
N ILE A 75 22.15 10.21 18.66
CA ILE A 75 22.42 8.81 19.02
C ILE A 75 21.44 8.32 20.08
N ASP A 76 21.11 9.17 21.04
CA ASP A 76 20.14 8.88 22.10
C ASP A 76 18.70 8.93 21.54
N PRO A 77 17.90 7.85 21.68
CA PRO A 77 16.50 7.80 21.28
C PRO A 77 15.60 8.90 21.87
N GLU A 78 15.93 9.45 23.03
CA GLU A 78 15.11 10.46 23.70
C GLU A 78 15.44 11.89 23.25
N ASN A 79 16.58 12.09 22.58
CA ASN A 79 17.02 13.41 22.14
C ASN A 79 16.38 13.81 20.81
N ARG A 80 16.35 15.13 20.59
CA ARG A 80 15.86 15.76 19.37
C ARG A 80 16.94 16.60 18.71
N TRP A 81 16.72 16.96 17.45
CA TRP A 81 17.58 17.84 16.67
C TRP A 81 17.89 19.20 17.33
N ASP A 82 16.99 19.69 18.18
CA ASP A 82 17.09 20.94 18.94
C ASP A 82 17.63 20.74 20.37
N THR A 83 17.97 19.51 20.78
CA THR A 83 18.51 19.21 22.12
C THR A 83 19.99 19.58 22.22
N THR A 84 20.28 20.61 23.03
CA THR A 84 21.64 21.10 23.29
C THR A 84 22.54 20.06 23.93
N GLY A 85 23.79 19.93 23.43
CA GLY A 85 24.80 19.03 23.99
C GLY A 85 24.66 17.55 23.60
N SER A 86 23.76 17.24 22.66
CA SER A 86 23.57 15.87 22.17
C SER A 86 24.67 15.44 21.20
N ASP A 87 25.08 14.19 21.28
CA ASP A 87 25.91 13.57 20.24
C ASP A 87 25.05 13.25 19.01
N PHE A 88 25.43 13.84 17.89
CA PHE A 88 24.81 13.59 16.59
C PHE A 88 25.70 12.69 15.74
N CYS A 89 25.06 11.79 14.99
CA CYS A 89 25.72 11.03 13.95
C CYS A 89 25.17 11.45 12.59
N THR A 90 26.05 11.70 11.63
CA THR A 90 25.64 11.78 10.22
C THR A 90 25.30 10.37 9.76
N VAL A 91 24.13 10.21 9.16
CA VAL A 91 23.63 8.92 8.68
C VAL A 91 24.59 8.26 7.69
N SER A 92 25.29 9.04 6.86
CA SER A 92 26.30 8.55 5.91
C SER A 92 27.54 7.97 6.59
N ASP A 93 27.79 8.33 7.84
CA ASP A 93 28.95 7.87 8.62
C ASP A 93 28.63 6.57 9.38
N LEU A 94 27.37 6.11 9.34
CA LEU A 94 26.97 4.86 9.97
C LEU A 94 27.56 3.66 9.20
N PRO A 95 28.11 2.64 9.89
CA PRO A 95 28.68 1.46 9.23
C PRO A 95 27.72 0.66 8.35
N CYS A 96 26.40 0.80 8.57
CA CYS A 96 25.38 0.13 7.77
C CYS A 96 25.08 0.84 6.46
N TRP A 97 25.37 2.15 6.36
CA TRP A 97 25.02 2.96 5.20
C TRP A 97 25.64 2.44 3.89
N PRO A 98 24.92 2.48 2.74
CA PRO A 98 23.55 2.95 2.53
C PRO A 98 22.47 1.88 2.78
N ARG A 99 22.85 0.70 3.26
CA ARG A 99 21.94 -0.42 3.47
C ARG A 99 21.53 -0.51 4.93
N ASN A 100 20.69 -1.49 5.24
CA ASN A 100 20.44 -1.91 6.62
C ASN A 100 19.96 -0.79 7.57
N ILE A 101 19.29 0.23 7.03
CA ILE A 101 18.70 1.36 7.73
C ILE A 101 17.28 1.59 7.22
N TYR A 102 16.37 1.88 8.14
CA TYR A 102 14.98 2.22 7.85
C TYR A 102 14.64 3.57 8.46
N PHE A 103 13.99 4.43 7.69
CA PHE A 103 13.55 5.73 8.16
C PHE A 103 12.06 5.76 8.41
N PHE A 104 11.67 6.58 9.38
CA PHE A 104 10.29 6.86 9.73
C PHE A 104 10.14 8.36 9.86
N HIS A 105 9.03 8.93 9.39
CA HIS A 105 8.58 10.19 9.96
C HIS A 105 8.30 9.99 11.43
N GLU A 106 8.60 11.00 12.27
CA GLU A 106 8.38 10.91 13.72
C GLU A 106 6.94 10.51 14.04
N ILE A 107 5.98 11.10 13.33
CA ILE A 107 4.59 10.77 13.54
C ILE A 107 4.25 9.32 13.16
N CYS A 108 4.80 8.81 12.05
CA CYS A 108 4.59 7.42 11.65
C CYS A 108 5.16 6.45 12.69
N TRP A 109 6.33 6.78 13.25
CA TRP A 109 6.91 6.05 14.37
C TRP A 109 6.01 6.06 15.62
N GLN A 110 5.55 7.23 16.05
CA GLN A 110 4.66 7.35 17.21
C GLN A 110 3.38 6.54 17.05
N ARG A 111 2.80 6.52 15.84
CA ARG A 111 1.61 5.71 15.55
C ARG A 111 1.92 4.22 15.56
N LEU A 112 3.05 3.79 15.00
CA LEU A 112 3.49 2.40 15.10
C LEU A 112 3.69 1.99 16.58
N ALA A 113 4.38 2.82 17.37
CA ALA A 113 4.64 2.56 18.79
C ALA A 113 3.34 2.40 19.61
N GLN A 114 2.25 3.10 19.26
CA GLN A 114 0.95 2.94 19.92
C GLN A 114 0.37 1.52 19.79
N HIS A 115 0.71 0.77 18.75
CA HIS A 115 0.28 -0.63 18.61
C HIS A 115 0.96 -1.57 19.61
N PHE A 116 2.13 -1.19 20.12
CA PHE A 116 2.91 -1.95 21.09
C PHE A 116 2.70 -1.47 22.53
N ALA A 117 1.92 -0.41 22.76
CA ALA A 117 1.78 0.22 24.08
C ALA A 117 1.41 -0.81 25.17
N GLY A 118 2.36 -1.06 26.09
CA GLY A 118 2.29 -2.10 27.13
C GLY A 118 3.45 -3.10 27.07
N ASP A 119 4.07 -3.27 25.90
CA ASP A 119 5.18 -4.18 25.63
C ASP A 119 6.45 -3.39 25.24
N ASN A 120 7.63 -3.87 25.64
CA ASN A 120 8.89 -3.35 25.10
C ASN A 120 9.03 -3.77 23.64
N VAL A 121 9.25 -2.80 22.74
CA VAL A 121 9.47 -3.09 21.31
C VAL A 121 10.82 -3.78 21.16
N ASP A 122 10.82 -5.05 20.78
CA ASP A 122 12.03 -5.74 20.34
C ASP A 122 12.45 -5.19 18.98
N TYR A 123 13.46 -4.31 18.99
CA TYR A 123 14.00 -3.70 17.77
C TYR A 123 14.63 -4.71 16.82
N SER A 124 15.16 -5.83 17.32
CA SER A 124 15.69 -6.89 16.44
C SER A 124 14.56 -7.59 15.71
N ALA A 125 13.47 -7.92 16.42
CA ALA A 125 12.29 -8.50 15.79
C ALA A 125 11.65 -7.53 14.80
N LEU A 126 11.46 -6.27 15.19
CA LEU A 126 10.93 -5.22 14.33
C LEU A 126 11.76 -5.07 13.06
N TYR A 127 13.07 -4.95 13.18
CA TYR A 127 13.97 -4.77 12.05
C TYR A 127 13.86 -5.89 11.00
N ASP A 128 13.74 -7.14 11.45
CA ASP A 128 13.55 -8.27 10.54
C ASP A 128 12.16 -8.30 9.91
N VAL A 129 11.12 -7.85 10.62
CA VAL A 129 9.77 -7.69 10.06
C VAL A 129 9.75 -6.61 8.98
N LEU A 130 10.47 -5.49 9.19
CA LEU A 130 10.57 -4.41 8.21
C LEU A 130 11.25 -4.83 6.90
N LYS A 131 12.10 -5.86 6.90
CA LYS A 131 12.68 -6.42 5.68
C LYS A 131 11.63 -7.04 4.75
N ARG A 132 10.50 -7.49 5.31
CA ARG A 132 9.40 -8.14 4.60
C ARG A 132 8.27 -7.19 4.24
N LEU A 133 8.28 -5.95 4.73
CA LEU A 133 7.27 -4.96 4.37
C LEU A 133 7.31 -4.66 2.87
N PRO A 134 6.18 -4.70 2.15
CA PRO A 134 6.16 -4.24 0.76
C PRO A 134 6.66 -2.78 0.72
N PHE A 135 7.53 -2.46 -0.23
CA PHE A 135 7.99 -1.08 -0.40
C PHE A 135 6.76 -0.21 -0.71
N PRO A 136 6.55 0.91 -0.02
CA PRO A 136 5.42 1.77 -0.28
C PRO A 136 5.49 2.32 -1.72
N ALA A 137 4.37 2.84 -2.24
CA ALA A 137 4.32 3.30 -3.62
C ALA A 137 5.46 4.28 -3.95
N GLY A 138 5.95 4.29 -5.20
CA GLY A 138 7.14 5.06 -5.60
C GLY A 138 7.09 6.56 -5.28
N TYR A 139 5.90 7.12 -5.06
CA TYR A 139 5.67 8.51 -4.67
C TYR A 139 4.93 8.69 -3.32
N GLY A 140 4.85 7.66 -2.48
CA GLY A 140 4.24 7.73 -1.14
C GLY A 140 2.74 8.01 -1.12
N ALA A 141 2.17 8.14 0.07
CA ALA A 141 0.75 8.50 0.26
C ALA A 141 0.40 9.91 -0.28
N SER A 142 1.38 10.81 -0.37
CA SER A 142 1.20 12.15 -0.94
C SER A 142 1.15 12.20 -2.47
N SER A 143 1.55 11.12 -3.16
CA SER A 143 1.40 10.99 -4.63
C SER A 143 -0.01 11.29 -5.12
N TYR A 144 -1.01 10.84 -4.35
CA TYR A 144 -2.43 11.10 -4.59
C TYR A 144 -2.81 12.57 -4.55
N ILE A 145 -1.99 13.40 -3.91
CA ILE A 145 -2.38 14.74 -3.46
C ILE A 145 -1.28 15.75 -3.79
N ARG A 146 -0.62 15.58 -4.95
CA ARG A 146 0.51 16.37 -5.47
C ARG A 146 0.35 17.91 -5.38
N TYR A 147 -0.82 18.40 -4.94
CA TYR A 147 -1.27 19.79 -4.82
C TYR A 147 -1.84 20.23 -3.45
N MET A 148 -1.77 19.43 -2.37
CA MET A 148 -2.23 19.86 -1.03
C MET A 148 -1.09 19.81 -0.01
N ASP A 149 -0.41 20.94 0.16
CA ASP A 149 0.61 21.12 1.19
C ASP A 149 0.04 20.91 2.60
N GLY A 150 0.83 20.29 3.48
CA GLY A 150 0.53 20.23 4.92
C GLY A 150 -0.44 19.15 5.40
N ILE A 151 -1.02 18.31 4.51
CA ILE A 151 -1.86 17.19 4.97
C ILE A 151 -1.00 16.11 5.63
N GLU A 152 -1.25 15.89 6.92
CA GLU A 152 -0.68 14.80 7.72
C GLU A 152 -1.32 13.45 7.33
N PRO A 153 -0.54 12.35 7.17
CA PRO A 153 -1.11 11.01 7.20
C PRO A 153 -1.80 10.86 8.55
N TYR A 154 -2.87 10.09 8.67
CA TYR A 154 -3.69 10.07 9.90
C TYR A 154 -4.71 11.20 10.02
N GLN A 155 -5.18 11.78 8.91
CA GLN A 155 -6.40 12.57 8.92
C GLN A 155 -7.53 11.80 9.62
N ALA A 156 -8.16 12.47 10.58
CA ALA A 156 -9.27 11.92 11.35
C ALA A 156 -10.58 12.54 10.84
N PRO A 157 -11.53 11.74 10.31
CA PRO A 157 -12.86 12.27 10.04
C PRO A 157 -13.50 12.72 11.37
N LEU A 158 -14.19 13.85 11.34
CA LEU A 158 -15.00 14.27 12.49
C LEU A 158 -16.06 13.20 12.78
N LEU A 159 -16.40 12.99 14.06
CA LEU A 159 -17.42 12.02 14.46
C LEU A 159 -18.75 12.24 13.71
N ILE A 160 -19.13 13.49 13.46
CA ILE A 160 -20.34 13.83 12.69
C ILE A 160 -20.29 13.36 11.23
N HIS A 161 -19.10 13.31 10.61
CA HIS A 161 -18.92 12.77 9.27
C HIS A 161 -19.04 11.25 9.24
N LEU A 162 -18.83 10.57 10.37
CA LEU A 162 -19.03 9.13 10.51
C LEU A 162 -20.48 8.77 10.86
N LEU A 163 -21.13 9.58 11.70
CA LEU A 163 -22.51 9.40 12.16
C LEU A 163 -23.55 10.02 11.22
N GLN A 164 -23.49 9.68 9.93
CA GLN A 164 -24.45 10.20 8.95
C GLN A 164 -25.78 9.43 8.93
N SER A 165 -25.87 8.29 9.63
CA SER A 165 -27.09 7.51 9.72
C SER A 165 -27.97 8.01 10.87
N LYS A 166 -29.13 8.59 10.55
CA LYS A 166 -30.20 8.90 11.53
C LYS A 166 -30.96 7.65 12.00
N ARG A 167 -30.47 6.44 11.73
CA ARG A 167 -31.18 5.22 12.10
C ARG A 167 -31.11 5.03 13.60
N GLU A 168 -32.25 5.16 14.26
CA GLU A 168 -32.44 4.61 15.59
C GLU A 168 -32.16 3.11 15.50
N GLN A 169 -31.11 2.65 16.17
CA GLN A 169 -30.87 1.22 16.26
C GLN A 169 -31.89 0.62 17.20
N PRO A 170 -32.49 -0.54 16.85
CA PRO A 170 -33.40 -1.21 17.77
C PRO A 170 -32.66 -1.49 19.08
N GLU A 171 -33.18 -0.89 20.15
CA GLU A 171 -32.82 -1.27 21.50
C GLU A 171 -33.41 -2.65 21.78
N CYS A 172 -32.69 -3.47 22.54
CA CYS A 172 -33.25 -4.74 22.96
C CYS A 172 -34.36 -4.45 23.94
N ALA A 173 -35.62 -4.69 23.55
CA ALA A 173 -36.75 -4.60 24.46
C ALA A 173 -36.44 -5.37 25.76
N ALA A 174 -36.76 -4.78 26.91
CA ALA A 174 -36.45 -5.38 28.22
C ALA A 174 -36.99 -6.82 28.33
N GLU A 175 -38.11 -7.11 27.66
CA GLU A 175 -38.71 -8.43 27.54
C GLU A 175 -37.82 -9.44 26.81
N ILE A 176 -37.15 -9.02 25.73
CA ILE A 176 -36.21 -9.85 24.96
C ILE A 176 -34.95 -10.09 25.79
N GLN A 177 -34.41 -9.06 26.46
CA GLN A 177 -33.28 -9.24 27.38
C GLN A 177 -33.63 -10.22 28.51
N ASN A 178 -34.82 -10.10 29.09
CA ASN A 178 -35.29 -11.02 30.13
C ASN A 178 -35.51 -12.43 29.60
N LYS A 179 -36.03 -12.59 28.37
CA LYS A 179 -36.14 -13.89 27.70
C LYS A 179 -34.77 -14.50 27.40
N LEU A 180 -33.79 -13.71 26.97
CA LEU A 180 -32.42 -14.18 26.75
C LEU A 180 -31.77 -14.65 28.05
N LYS A 181 -31.96 -13.90 29.15
CA LYS A 181 -31.50 -14.30 30.49
C LYS A 181 -32.18 -15.58 31.01
N ARG A 182 -33.47 -15.76 30.71
CA ARG A 182 -34.29 -16.88 31.23
C ARG A 182 -34.26 -18.13 30.37
N SER A 183 -34.15 -18.00 29.05
CA SER A 183 -34.27 -19.13 28.12
C SER A 183 -33.04 -20.03 28.20
N CYS A 184 -33.29 -21.30 28.50
CA CYS A 184 -32.26 -22.30 28.74
C CYS A 184 -32.12 -23.26 27.56
N ASN A 185 -30.90 -23.43 27.08
CA ASN A 185 -30.48 -24.68 26.47
C ASN A 185 -29.54 -25.37 27.46
N ALA A 186 -29.95 -26.52 28.00
CA ALA A 186 -29.17 -27.25 29.00
C ALA A 186 -27.82 -27.76 28.48
N THR A 187 -27.63 -27.78 27.16
CA THR A 187 -26.37 -28.20 26.52
C THR A 187 -25.45 -27.04 26.14
N ASP A 188 -25.82 -25.78 26.39
CA ASP A 188 -25.00 -24.61 26.07
C ASP A 188 -23.80 -24.49 27.02
N CYS A 189 -22.60 -24.82 26.54
CA CYS A 189 -21.38 -24.83 27.33
C CYS A 189 -20.93 -23.42 27.77
N PHE A 190 -21.22 -22.38 26.99
CA PHE A 190 -20.84 -21.00 27.33
C PHE A 190 -21.56 -20.47 28.57
N ARG A 191 -22.77 -20.99 28.86
CA ARG A 191 -23.51 -20.65 30.08
C ARG A 191 -22.77 -21.03 31.38
N ARG A 192 -21.88 -22.02 31.31
CA ARG A 192 -21.10 -22.46 32.48
C ARG A 192 -19.96 -21.50 32.82
N LEU A 193 -19.66 -20.55 31.94
CA LEU A 193 -18.62 -19.56 32.15
C LEU A 193 -19.18 -18.34 32.89
N PRO A 194 -18.41 -17.72 33.80
CA PRO A 194 -18.68 -16.39 34.30
C PRO A 194 -18.85 -15.38 33.17
N VAL A 195 -19.67 -14.35 33.37
CA VAL A 195 -19.96 -13.34 32.36
C VAL A 195 -18.70 -12.60 31.91
N GLU A 196 -17.74 -12.42 32.80
CA GLU A 196 -16.45 -11.78 32.56
C GLU A 196 -15.61 -12.58 31.55
N LEU A 197 -15.69 -13.92 31.58
CA LEU A 197 -15.02 -14.76 30.59
C LEU A 197 -15.73 -14.74 29.24
N ILE A 198 -17.07 -14.64 29.23
CA ILE A 198 -17.84 -14.48 28.00
C ILE A 198 -17.51 -13.14 27.34
N GLU A 199 -17.47 -12.06 28.12
CA GLU A 199 -17.03 -10.73 27.67
C GLU A 199 -15.62 -10.78 27.08
N LEU A 200 -14.67 -11.38 27.82
CA LEU A 200 -13.29 -11.52 27.36
C LEU A 200 -13.19 -12.31 26.05
N LEU A 201 -13.88 -13.45 25.94
CA LEU A 201 -13.94 -14.24 24.70
C LEU A 201 -14.55 -13.43 23.56
N GLY A 202 -15.63 -12.69 23.83
CA GLY A 202 -16.26 -11.79 22.87
C GLY A 202 -15.31 -10.70 22.37
N ASP A 203 -14.48 -10.14 23.25
CA ASP A 203 -13.48 -9.14 22.87
C ASP A 203 -12.37 -9.69 21.97
N TYR A 204 -12.02 -10.98 22.09
CA TYR A 204 -11.05 -11.64 21.22
C TYR A 204 -11.62 -12.09 19.86
N LEU A 205 -12.94 -12.22 19.71
CA LEU A 205 -13.56 -12.65 18.46
C LEU A 205 -13.70 -11.49 17.46
N SER A 206 -13.52 -11.78 16.17
CA SER A 206 -13.96 -10.87 15.11
C SER A 206 -15.46 -10.59 15.27
N THR A 207 -15.94 -9.41 14.87
CA THR A 207 -17.39 -9.12 14.96
C THR A 207 -18.18 -10.12 14.11
N ARG A 208 -17.64 -10.57 12.98
CA ARG A 208 -18.26 -11.60 12.14
C ARG A 208 -18.45 -12.91 12.90
N ASP A 209 -17.41 -13.43 13.54
CA ASP A 209 -17.46 -14.70 14.26
C ASP A 209 -18.30 -14.59 15.52
N TYR A 210 -18.22 -13.45 16.21
CA TYR A 210 -19.11 -13.13 17.31
C TYR A 210 -20.58 -13.17 16.87
N LEU A 211 -20.95 -12.49 15.78
CA LEU A 211 -22.32 -12.48 15.28
C LEU A 211 -22.81 -13.88 14.91
N ASN A 212 -21.95 -14.70 14.29
CA ASN A 212 -22.24 -16.10 13.99
C ASN A 212 -22.40 -16.96 15.26
N SER A 213 -21.61 -16.69 16.31
CA SER A 213 -21.70 -17.42 17.57
C SER A 213 -23.07 -17.26 18.25
N ARG A 214 -23.78 -16.16 17.99
CA ARG A 214 -25.15 -15.92 18.48
C ARG A 214 -26.18 -16.89 17.90
N LEU A 215 -25.89 -17.47 16.73
CA LEU A 215 -26.72 -18.52 16.12
C LEU A 215 -26.51 -19.87 16.82
N ALA A 216 -25.32 -20.10 17.40
CA ALA A 216 -24.96 -21.33 18.09
C ALA A 216 -25.27 -21.29 19.60
N SER A 217 -25.10 -20.13 20.25
CA SER A 217 -25.27 -19.96 21.70
C SER A 217 -25.99 -18.66 22.03
N ARG A 218 -27.08 -18.75 22.81
CA ARG A 218 -27.80 -17.57 23.32
C ARG A 218 -26.98 -16.80 24.35
N SER A 219 -26.08 -17.48 25.08
CA SER A 219 -25.19 -16.87 26.07
C SER A 219 -24.26 -15.84 25.42
N MET A 220 -23.79 -16.11 24.21
CA MET A 220 -23.03 -15.16 23.40
C MET A 220 -23.87 -13.96 22.93
N GLY A 221 -25.19 -14.12 22.78
CA GLY A 221 -26.12 -13.07 22.36
C GLY A 221 -26.19 -11.85 23.28
N MET A 222 -25.77 -11.98 24.54
CA MET A 222 -25.84 -10.91 25.54
C MET A 222 -24.91 -9.72 25.24
N LEU A 223 -23.74 -9.97 24.64
CA LEU A 223 -22.74 -8.92 24.39
C LEU A 223 -23.17 -7.93 23.29
N PHE A 224 -24.05 -8.35 22.38
CA PHE A 224 -24.47 -7.57 21.21
C PHE A 224 -25.12 -6.24 21.59
N HIS A 225 -25.72 -6.16 22.77
CA HIS A 225 -26.37 -4.97 23.28
C HIS A 225 -25.49 -4.15 24.24
N GLN A 226 -24.27 -4.60 24.53
CA GLN A 226 -23.36 -3.90 25.44
C GLN A 226 -22.49 -2.90 24.67
N GLN A 227 -22.51 -1.63 25.09
CA GLN A 227 -21.64 -0.60 24.51
C GLN A 227 -20.14 -0.89 24.74
N LYS A 228 -19.79 -1.54 25.86
CA LYS A 228 -18.41 -1.95 26.16
C LYS A 228 -17.84 -2.85 25.06
N PHE A 229 -18.57 -3.87 24.64
CA PHE A 229 -18.18 -4.78 23.56
C PHE A 229 -17.95 -4.05 22.23
N TRP A 230 -18.83 -3.11 21.87
CA TRP A 230 -18.66 -2.36 20.62
C TRP A 230 -17.51 -1.36 20.69
N LYS A 231 -17.27 -0.78 21.87
CA LYS A 231 -16.14 0.11 22.12
C LYS A 231 -14.79 -0.58 21.90
N THR A 232 -14.64 -1.85 22.29
CA THR A 232 -13.37 -2.59 22.09
C THR A 232 -13.01 -2.75 20.61
N ARG A 233 -13.98 -2.69 19.70
CA ARG A 233 -13.71 -2.68 18.25
C ARG A 233 -12.93 -1.46 17.79
N PHE A 234 -12.95 -0.37 18.55
CA PHE A 234 -12.22 0.87 18.26
C PHE A 234 -10.88 0.97 18.99
N ASP A 235 -10.49 -0.03 19.80
CA ASP A 235 -9.15 -0.09 20.36
C ASP A 235 -8.11 -0.12 19.23
N ILE A 236 -6.88 0.34 19.49
CA ILE A 236 -5.85 0.53 18.45
C ILE A 236 -5.59 -0.73 17.61
N ASN A 237 -5.78 -1.93 18.17
CA ASN A 237 -5.63 -3.21 17.47
C ASN A 237 -6.97 -3.89 17.12
N GLY A 238 -8.10 -3.24 17.39
CA GLY A 238 -9.45 -3.71 17.07
C GLY A 238 -9.85 -3.48 15.60
N GLU A 239 -11.04 -3.94 15.19
CA GLU A 239 -11.51 -3.86 13.79
C GLU A 239 -11.71 -2.43 13.24
N ARG A 240 -11.71 -1.42 14.10
CA ARG A 240 -11.81 0.01 13.77
C ARG A 240 -10.68 0.80 14.43
N GLY A 241 -9.53 0.17 14.70
CA GLY A 241 -8.43 0.82 15.43
C GLY A 241 -7.87 2.08 14.74
N PHE A 242 -8.09 2.23 13.43
CA PHE A 242 -7.81 3.46 12.69
C PHE A 242 -8.66 4.67 13.17
N LEU A 243 -9.70 4.43 13.99
CA LEU A 243 -10.53 5.42 14.69
C LEU A 243 -10.28 5.45 16.21
N SER A 244 -9.19 4.86 16.69
CA SER A 244 -8.89 4.77 18.14
C SER A 244 -8.74 6.12 18.85
N TYR A 245 -8.52 7.21 18.11
CA TYR A 245 -8.56 8.57 18.67
C TYR A 245 -9.94 8.90 19.28
N LEU A 246 -11.03 8.39 18.71
CA LEU A 246 -12.38 8.60 19.24
C LEU A 246 -12.53 8.00 20.65
N VAL A 247 -11.87 6.86 20.91
CA VAL A 247 -11.87 6.25 22.25
C VAL A 247 -11.22 7.17 23.26
N LYS A 248 -10.16 7.91 22.88
CA LYS A 248 -9.44 8.87 23.75
C LYS A 248 -10.25 10.16 23.95
N GLU A 249 -10.83 10.71 22.89
CA GLU A 249 -11.54 11.99 22.90
C GLU A 249 -12.94 11.90 23.56
N HIS A 250 -13.56 10.73 23.51
CA HIS A 250 -14.93 10.51 23.97
C HIS A 250 -15.04 9.53 25.13
N GLN A 251 -14.00 9.40 25.96
CA GLN A 251 -14.03 8.55 27.16
C GLN A 251 -15.24 8.85 28.07
N ASN A 252 -15.64 10.12 28.15
CA ASN A 252 -16.69 10.63 29.03
C ASN A 252 -17.98 11.04 28.30
N ARG A 253 -18.11 10.79 26.98
CA ARG A 253 -19.32 11.13 26.22
C ARG A 253 -20.14 9.88 25.94
N ASP A 254 -21.46 10.08 25.82
CA ASP A 254 -22.39 9.03 25.42
C ASP A 254 -22.33 8.82 23.90
N VAL A 255 -21.30 8.08 23.46
CA VAL A 255 -21.18 7.63 22.07
C VAL A 255 -21.84 6.26 21.98
N ASP A 256 -22.83 6.11 21.09
CA ASP A 256 -23.32 4.80 20.70
C ASP A 256 -22.30 4.12 19.77
N TRP A 257 -21.41 3.33 20.37
CA TRP A 257 -20.35 2.59 19.69
C TRP A 257 -20.91 1.54 18.72
N ARG A 258 -22.09 1.00 19.00
CA ARG A 258 -22.78 0.06 18.09
C ARG A 258 -23.25 0.77 16.83
N LEU A 259 -23.87 1.93 16.99
CA LEU A 259 -24.29 2.77 15.85
C LEU A 259 -23.07 3.24 15.04
N LEU A 260 -21.99 3.64 15.71
CA LEU A 260 -20.76 4.05 15.05
C LEU A 260 -20.12 2.88 14.28
N TYR A 261 -20.07 1.68 14.86
CA TYR A 261 -19.56 0.49 14.17
C TYR A 261 -20.36 0.20 12.90
N HIS A 262 -21.69 0.22 13.00
CA HIS A 262 -22.57 0.04 11.85
C HIS A 262 -22.35 1.13 10.78
N SER A 263 -22.23 2.39 11.20
CA SER A 263 -22.04 3.52 10.27
C SER A 263 -20.68 3.49 9.58
N THR A 264 -19.68 2.82 10.17
CA THR A 264 -18.35 2.66 9.58
C THR A 264 -18.20 1.40 8.72
N CYS A 265 -19.20 0.51 8.67
CA CYS A 265 -19.22 -0.59 7.71
C CYS A 265 -19.19 -0.07 6.25
N THR A 266 -19.79 1.08 6.00
CA THR A 266 -19.71 1.81 4.73
C THR A 266 -19.23 3.24 4.98
N LEU A 267 -17.97 3.52 4.68
CA LEU A 267 -17.33 4.80 4.96
C LEU A 267 -17.78 5.87 3.95
N ARG A 268 -18.43 6.94 4.42
CA ARG A 268 -18.92 8.05 3.59
C ARG A 268 -18.09 9.33 3.72
N CYS A 269 -16.90 9.22 4.31
CA CYS A 269 -15.96 10.32 4.44
C CYS A 269 -15.06 10.44 3.20
N SER A 270 -14.16 11.42 3.20
CA SER A 270 -13.18 11.60 2.11
C SER A 270 -12.33 10.35 1.90
N ARG A 271 -12.09 9.98 0.63
CA ARG A 271 -11.18 8.88 0.24
C ARG A 271 -9.73 9.10 0.67
N LEU A 272 -9.34 10.33 1.01
CA LEU A 272 -8.04 10.61 1.64
C LEU A 272 -7.85 9.82 2.94
N PHE A 273 -8.94 9.45 3.61
CA PHE A 273 -8.89 8.62 4.81
C PHE A 273 -8.39 7.19 4.56
N ASP A 274 -8.40 6.72 3.31
CA ASP A 274 -7.83 5.42 2.93
C ASP A 274 -6.33 5.35 3.25
N ILE A 275 -5.61 6.47 3.24
CA ILE A 275 -4.20 6.56 3.66
C ILE A 275 -4.07 6.18 5.15
N THR A 276 -4.91 6.77 6.01
CA THR A 276 -4.93 6.48 7.44
C THR A 276 -5.23 5.01 7.70
N ILE A 277 -6.20 4.45 6.97
CA ILE A 277 -6.57 3.04 7.09
C ILE A 277 -5.41 2.13 6.67
N ARG A 278 -4.75 2.39 5.53
CA ARG A 278 -3.60 1.58 5.05
C ARG A 278 -2.41 1.60 6.01
N LEU A 279 -2.11 2.77 6.56
CA LEU A 279 -1.04 2.90 7.55
C LEU A 279 -1.37 2.13 8.82
N TRP A 280 -2.63 2.17 9.25
CA TRP A 280 -3.10 1.39 10.38
C TRP A 280 -3.07 -0.12 10.09
N GLU A 281 -3.52 -0.57 8.91
CA GLU A 281 -3.43 -1.96 8.45
C GLU A 281 -1.98 -2.46 8.53
N THR A 282 -1.05 -1.66 8.00
CA THR A 282 0.39 -1.95 7.98
C THR A 282 0.96 -2.03 9.39
N ASN A 283 0.67 -1.04 10.25
CA ASN A 283 1.15 -1.02 11.63
C ASN A 283 0.61 -2.21 12.44
N ARG A 284 -0.66 -2.58 12.23
CA ARG A 284 -1.26 -3.77 12.85
C ARG A 284 -0.58 -5.05 12.38
N TRP A 285 -0.33 -5.19 11.07
CA TRP A 285 0.42 -6.34 10.53
C TRP A 285 1.83 -6.41 11.13
N ILE A 286 2.56 -5.29 11.22
CA ILE A 286 3.90 -5.24 11.83
C ILE A 286 3.85 -5.75 13.27
N ARG A 287 2.89 -5.29 14.06
CA ARG A 287 2.71 -5.75 15.44
C ARG A 287 2.50 -7.26 15.52
N GLU A 288 1.57 -7.79 14.71
CA GLU A 288 1.27 -9.23 14.69
C GLU A 288 2.49 -10.05 14.23
N ALA A 289 3.21 -9.56 13.22
CA ALA A 289 4.45 -10.16 12.72
C ALA A 289 5.57 -10.20 13.79
N VAL A 290 5.75 -9.12 14.55
CA VAL A 290 6.73 -9.05 15.66
C VAL A 290 6.36 -10.04 16.76
N ILE A 291 5.09 -10.11 17.15
CA ILE A 291 4.61 -11.06 18.17
C ILE A 291 4.73 -12.51 17.68
N HIS A 292 4.49 -12.77 16.40
CA HIS A 292 4.67 -14.10 15.83
C HIS A 292 6.14 -14.53 15.84
N LYS A 293 7.03 -13.63 15.44
CA LYS A 293 8.48 -13.85 15.42
C LYS A 293 9.04 -14.13 16.83
N SER A 294 8.51 -13.48 17.87
CA SER A 294 8.94 -13.76 19.24
C SER A 294 8.48 -15.13 19.77
N ARG A 295 7.48 -15.74 19.13
CA ARG A 295 6.91 -17.05 19.51
C ARG A 295 7.44 -18.22 18.69
N GLY A 296 8.09 -17.99 17.55
CA GLY A 296 8.60 -19.07 16.70
C GLY A 296 9.12 -18.61 15.33
N PRO A 297 9.35 -19.57 14.41
CA PRO A 297 9.89 -19.28 13.08
C PRO A 297 8.97 -18.35 12.30
N PHE A 298 9.56 -17.30 11.74
CA PHE A 298 8.82 -16.28 11.00
C PHE A 298 8.23 -16.79 9.67
N ALA A 299 8.67 -17.95 9.19
CA ALA A 299 8.33 -18.53 7.89
C ALA A 299 6.84 -18.85 7.69
N SER A 300 6.06 -19.01 8.76
CA SER A 300 4.62 -19.34 8.66
C SER A 300 3.70 -18.12 8.69
N PHE A 301 4.23 -16.91 8.93
CA PHE A 301 3.43 -15.69 8.90
C PHE A 301 3.32 -15.20 7.46
N MET A 302 2.12 -14.95 6.94
CA MET A 302 1.95 -14.49 5.55
C MET A 302 2.35 -13.02 5.39
N ASP A 303 3.09 -12.76 4.32
CA ASP A 303 3.35 -11.43 3.80
C ASP A 303 2.16 -10.88 3.03
N PHE A 304 2.19 -9.57 2.77
CA PHE A 304 1.17 -8.89 2.00
C PHE A 304 1.76 -7.90 1.00
N GLY A 305 0.99 -7.60 -0.05
CA GLY A 305 1.29 -6.58 -1.04
C GLY A 305 0.00 -5.92 -1.53
N GLY A 306 0.07 -4.65 -1.90
CA GLY A 306 -1.10 -3.90 -2.35
C GLY A 306 -2.20 -3.83 -1.28
N ARG A 307 -3.46 -4.04 -1.68
CA ARG A 307 -4.62 -4.02 -0.78
C ARG A 307 -5.11 -5.43 -0.45
N ALA A 308 -4.37 -6.07 0.46
CA ALA A 308 -4.67 -7.41 0.97
C ALA A 308 -5.14 -7.45 2.44
N LEU A 309 -4.84 -6.43 3.25
CA LEU A 309 -5.07 -6.45 4.70
C LEU A 309 -6.46 -5.99 5.15
N GLN A 310 -7.39 -5.76 4.23
CA GLN A 310 -8.72 -5.21 4.55
C GLN A 310 -9.57 -6.16 5.40
N TYR A 311 -9.19 -7.43 5.55
CA TYR A 311 -9.85 -8.36 6.44
C TYR A 311 -9.75 -7.93 7.92
N TYR A 312 -8.76 -7.11 8.28
CA TYR A 312 -8.60 -6.58 9.63
C TYR A 312 -9.76 -5.69 10.09
N HIS A 313 -10.45 -5.04 9.15
CA HIS A 313 -11.51 -4.08 9.46
C HIS A 313 -12.82 -4.35 8.73
N ASN A 314 -12.81 -4.95 7.54
CA ASN A 314 -14.04 -5.26 6.79
C ASN A 314 -14.94 -4.04 6.51
N THR A 315 -14.37 -2.83 6.44
CA THR A 315 -15.10 -1.65 5.96
C THR A 315 -15.09 -1.61 4.44
N MET A 316 -16.14 -1.03 3.86
CA MET A 316 -16.25 -0.79 2.43
C MET A 316 -16.51 0.68 2.17
N TRP A 317 -16.32 1.08 0.92
CA TRP A 317 -16.73 2.39 0.42
C TRP A 317 -18.07 2.25 -0.35
N PRO A 318 -18.89 3.30 -0.48
CA PRO A 318 -20.19 3.25 -1.15
C PRO A 318 -20.12 2.72 -2.58
N GLU A 319 -19.02 3.03 -3.28
CA GLU A 319 -18.79 2.62 -4.66
C GLU A 319 -18.28 1.18 -4.75
N THR A 320 -17.79 0.60 -3.65
CA THR A 320 -17.31 -0.79 -3.57
C THR A 320 -18.48 -1.70 -3.22
N ASN A 321 -18.80 -2.62 -4.13
CA ASN A 321 -19.94 -3.52 -3.96
C ASN A 321 -19.52 -4.87 -3.38
N TYR A 322 -18.39 -5.41 -3.86
CA TYR A 322 -17.97 -6.76 -3.54
C TYR A 322 -16.46 -6.85 -3.34
N ARG A 323 -16.06 -7.75 -2.44
CA ARG A 323 -14.67 -8.12 -2.19
C ARG A 323 -14.54 -9.63 -2.23
N GLN A 324 -13.50 -10.10 -2.89
CA GLN A 324 -13.21 -11.51 -3.03
C GLN A 324 -11.76 -11.79 -2.69
N THR A 325 -11.52 -12.89 -1.99
CA THR A 325 -10.19 -13.47 -1.82
C THR A 325 -10.20 -14.81 -2.55
N VAL A 326 -9.25 -15.00 -3.47
CA VAL A 326 -9.14 -16.21 -4.28
C VAL A 326 -7.75 -16.78 -4.14
N LYS A 327 -7.66 -18.09 -3.90
CA LYS A 327 -6.38 -18.80 -3.92
C LYS A 327 -5.87 -18.87 -5.35
N ILE A 328 -4.59 -18.55 -5.56
CA ILE A 328 -3.95 -18.72 -6.86
C ILE A 328 -3.97 -20.23 -7.20
N PRO A 329 -4.54 -20.63 -8.35
CA PRO A 329 -4.53 -22.03 -8.75
C PRO A 329 -3.10 -22.53 -8.95
N PRO A 330 -2.75 -23.74 -8.46
CA PRO A 330 -1.41 -24.30 -8.65
C PRO A 330 -1.09 -24.61 -10.12
N ASP A 331 -2.12 -24.73 -10.96
CA ASP A 331 -2.03 -24.95 -12.40
C ASP A 331 -2.37 -23.68 -13.21
N LEU A 332 -2.18 -22.49 -12.63
CA LEU A 332 -2.29 -21.21 -13.33
C LEU A 332 -1.25 -21.14 -14.45
N ILE A 333 -1.69 -20.85 -15.67
CA ILE A 333 -0.81 -20.70 -16.84
C ILE A 333 -0.87 -19.31 -17.45
N LYS A 334 -2.04 -18.66 -17.41
CA LYS A 334 -2.25 -17.36 -18.04
C LYS A 334 -3.18 -16.49 -17.20
N ILE A 335 -3.06 -15.18 -17.35
CA ILE A 335 -4.01 -14.21 -16.80
C ILE A 335 -4.58 -13.39 -17.96
N GLY A 336 -5.89 -13.49 -18.18
CA GLY A 336 -6.63 -12.58 -19.04
C GLY A 336 -6.90 -11.27 -18.31
N VAL A 337 -6.73 -10.14 -18.99
CA VAL A 337 -6.95 -8.79 -18.45
C VAL A 337 -7.90 -8.05 -19.39
N SER A 338 -9.07 -7.72 -18.87
CA SER A 338 -10.06 -6.93 -19.60
C SER A 338 -9.81 -5.45 -19.37
N ALA A 339 -9.40 -4.72 -20.41
CA ALA A 339 -9.04 -3.30 -20.34
C ALA A 339 -9.77 -2.47 -21.40
N PHE A 340 -10.12 -1.24 -21.06
CA PHE A 340 -10.79 -0.32 -21.98
C PHE A 340 -10.49 1.14 -21.66
N ALA A 341 -10.47 1.99 -22.69
CA ALA A 341 -10.42 3.43 -22.59
C ALA A 341 -11.71 4.04 -23.18
N ASP A 342 -12.37 4.91 -22.41
CA ASP A 342 -13.55 5.65 -22.86
C ASP A 342 -13.19 6.64 -23.97
N PHE A 343 -14.17 6.98 -24.81
CA PHE A 343 -13.93 7.92 -25.91
C PHE A 343 -13.62 9.32 -25.36
N GLY A 344 -12.40 9.81 -25.59
CA GLY A 344 -11.92 11.09 -25.08
C GLY A 344 -11.21 11.01 -23.73
N ASP A 345 -11.21 9.84 -23.07
CA ASP A 345 -10.38 9.57 -21.91
C ASP A 345 -9.00 9.09 -22.36
N GLN A 346 -7.95 9.63 -21.73
CA GLN A 346 -6.59 9.14 -21.90
C GLN A 346 -6.29 7.94 -20.98
N VAL A 347 -7.22 7.59 -20.10
CA VAL A 347 -7.02 6.65 -18.99
C VAL A 347 -7.61 5.28 -19.33
N VAL A 348 -6.76 4.26 -19.39
CA VAL A 348 -7.19 2.86 -19.46
C VAL A 348 -7.77 2.44 -18.11
N THR A 349 -8.90 1.74 -18.16
CA THR A 349 -9.57 1.14 -17.00
C THR A 349 -9.52 -0.37 -17.12
N ILE A 350 -9.01 -1.03 -16.08
CA ILE A 350 -9.04 -2.49 -15.99
C ILE A 350 -10.34 -2.93 -15.32
N ARG A 351 -11.16 -3.69 -16.05
CA ARG A 351 -12.50 -4.15 -15.64
C ARG A 351 -12.45 -5.48 -14.93
N GLY A 352 -11.58 -6.39 -15.34
CA GLY A 352 -11.53 -7.74 -14.79
C GLY A 352 -10.23 -8.48 -15.06
N LEU A 353 -10.03 -9.54 -14.30
CA LEU A 353 -8.95 -10.50 -14.44
C LEU A 353 -9.55 -11.90 -14.60
N GLU A 354 -9.00 -12.70 -15.51
CA GLU A 354 -9.35 -14.11 -15.65
C GLU A 354 -8.13 -14.97 -15.34
N LEU A 355 -8.19 -15.77 -14.28
CA LEU A 355 -7.15 -16.75 -13.96
C LEU A 355 -7.38 -18.01 -14.81
N ILE A 356 -6.55 -18.18 -15.83
CA ILE A 356 -6.67 -19.27 -16.82
C ILE A 356 -5.75 -20.41 -16.40
N ARG A 357 -6.37 -21.58 -16.22
CA ARG A 357 -5.73 -22.78 -15.68
C ARG A 357 -5.39 -23.77 -16.79
N ALA A 358 -4.34 -24.56 -16.60
CA ALA A 358 -4.03 -25.67 -17.50
C ALA A 358 -5.16 -26.71 -17.52
N SER A 359 -5.87 -26.87 -16.41
CA SER A 359 -6.98 -27.80 -16.28
C SER A 359 -8.19 -27.19 -15.57
N GLY A 360 -9.39 -27.52 -16.06
CA GLY A 360 -10.65 -27.08 -15.45
C GLY A 360 -11.06 -25.65 -15.82
N PRO A 361 -12.13 -25.12 -15.19
CA PRO A 361 -12.66 -23.82 -15.52
C PRO A 361 -11.76 -22.68 -15.02
N SER A 362 -11.64 -21.63 -15.82
CA SER A 362 -11.01 -20.36 -15.43
C SER A 362 -11.79 -19.68 -14.29
N ILE A 363 -11.09 -18.87 -13.51
CA ILE A 363 -11.69 -18.05 -12.45
C ILE A 363 -11.77 -16.61 -12.93
N LEU A 364 -12.98 -16.14 -13.21
CA LEU A 364 -13.23 -14.75 -13.59
C LEU A 364 -13.41 -13.87 -12.35
N LEU A 365 -12.66 -12.77 -12.31
CA LEU A 365 -12.65 -11.75 -11.27
C LEU A 365 -13.04 -10.42 -11.91
N GLY A 366 -14.31 -10.03 -11.76
CA GLY A 366 -14.86 -8.82 -12.38
C GLY A 366 -15.66 -9.15 -13.64
N ALA A 367 -15.49 -8.36 -14.70
CA ALA A 367 -16.23 -8.54 -15.94
C ALA A 367 -15.32 -8.50 -17.19
N LYS A 368 -15.64 -9.37 -18.15
CA LYS A 368 -15.12 -9.29 -19.53
C LYS A 368 -15.84 -8.20 -20.31
N ILE A 369 -15.16 -7.65 -21.30
CA ILE A 369 -15.74 -6.63 -22.19
C ILE A 369 -16.26 -7.32 -23.47
N PRO A 370 -17.58 -7.29 -23.75
CA PRO A 370 -18.14 -7.94 -24.92
C PRO A 370 -17.58 -7.35 -26.22
N GLY A 371 -17.17 -8.23 -27.14
CA GLY A 371 -16.64 -7.83 -28.45
C GLY A 371 -15.22 -7.26 -28.41
N SER A 372 -14.54 -7.29 -27.25
CA SER A 372 -13.15 -6.83 -27.10
C SER A 372 -12.19 -7.54 -28.06
N LEU A 373 -11.16 -6.80 -28.48
CA LEU A 373 -10.05 -7.34 -29.24
C LEU A 373 -9.22 -8.26 -28.34
N VAL A 374 -9.05 -9.52 -28.74
CA VAL A 374 -8.19 -10.46 -28.00
C VAL A 374 -6.75 -10.27 -28.44
N ILE A 375 -5.89 -9.97 -27.48
CA ILE A 375 -4.45 -9.79 -27.67
C ILE A 375 -3.76 -10.86 -26.84
N VAL A 376 -2.82 -11.61 -27.42
CA VAL A 376 -2.08 -12.65 -26.70
C VAL A 376 -0.62 -12.21 -26.61
N GLU A 377 -0.06 -12.25 -25.40
CA GLU A 377 1.35 -11.98 -25.19
C GLU A 377 2.21 -13.04 -25.91
N GLU A 378 3.14 -12.59 -26.74
CA GLU A 378 4.25 -13.39 -27.22
C GLU A 378 5.39 -13.29 -26.18
N VAL A 379 5.76 -14.44 -25.60
CA VAL A 379 6.84 -14.55 -24.63
C VAL A 379 8.10 -14.98 -25.38
N ASP A 380 9.18 -14.21 -25.28
CA ASP A 380 10.47 -14.58 -25.84
C ASP A 380 11.25 -15.54 -24.92
N ASP A 381 12.41 -16.03 -25.40
CA ASP A 381 13.29 -16.93 -24.63
C ASP A 381 13.79 -16.33 -23.30
N HIS A 382 13.60 -15.02 -23.10
CA HIS A 382 14.01 -14.28 -21.91
C HIS A 382 12.82 -13.97 -20.98
N GLY A 383 11.63 -14.50 -21.24
CA GLY A 383 10.45 -14.28 -20.40
C GLY A 383 9.89 -12.86 -20.47
N GLY A 384 10.32 -12.07 -21.46
CA GLY A 384 9.81 -10.73 -21.74
C GLY A 384 8.68 -10.77 -22.75
N GLY A 385 7.66 -9.94 -22.55
CA GLY A 385 6.73 -9.60 -23.64
C GLY A 385 7.45 -8.72 -24.67
N ARG A 386 7.24 -8.96 -25.97
CA ARG A 386 7.77 -8.11 -27.07
C ARG A 386 7.60 -6.61 -26.78
N PRO A 387 8.49 -5.70 -27.26
CA PRO A 387 8.33 -4.24 -27.15
C PRO A 387 7.29 -3.59 -28.08
N ASP A 388 6.93 -4.22 -29.22
CA ASP A 388 6.13 -3.60 -30.30
C ASP A 388 4.69 -3.18 -29.91
N TRP A 389 4.22 -3.57 -28.72
CA TRP A 389 2.95 -3.14 -28.12
C TRP A 389 3.01 -1.73 -27.50
N ALA A 390 4.21 -1.16 -27.32
CA ALA A 390 4.42 0.13 -26.66
C ALA A 390 4.08 1.34 -27.55
N ASP A 391 4.15 1.18 -28.87
CA ASP A 391 4.01 2.30 -29.80
C ASP A 391 2.54 2.65 -30.14
N ASP A 392 1.57 1.83 -29.72
CA ASP A 392 0.15 2.00 -30.09
C ASP A 392 -0.81 1.93 -28.87
N HIS A 393 -0.35 2.45 -27.73
CA HIS A 393 -1.07 2.43 -26.44
C HIS A 393 -2.45 3.10 -26.46
N ASP A 394 -2.69 4.04 -27.37
CA ASP A 394 -3.86 4.91 -27.32
C ASP A 394 -5.03 4.40 -28.17
N THR A 395 -4.77 3.53 -29.15
CA THR A 395 -5.81 3.00 -30.07
C THR A 395 -6.33 1.64 -29.63
N ASN A 396 -5.48 0.78 -29.08
CA ASN A 396 -5.79 -0.64 -28.83
C ASN A 396 -6.80 -0.89 -27.71
N TYR A 397 -6.99 0.06 -26.79
CA TYR A 397 -7.97 -0.05 -25.70
C TYR A 397 -9.28 0.71 -25.97
N ARG A 398 -9.39 1.44 -27.08
CA ARG A 398 -10.63 2.14 -27.45
C ARG A 398 -11.69 1.13 -27.88
N PHE A 399 -12.94 1.61 -27.99
CA PHE A 399 -14.10 0.78 -28.34
C PHE A 399 -13.75 -0.26 -29.43
N PRO A 400 -14.00 -1.55 -29.18
CA PRO A 400 -14.77 -2.12 -28.07
C PRO A 400 -13.99 -2.36 -26.76
N GLY A 401 -12.69 -2.13 -26.70
CA GLY A 401 -11.79 -2.51 -25.60
C GLY A 401 -10.93 -3.73 -25.96
N ALA A 402 -10.04 -4.13 -25.06
CA ALA A 402 -9.13 -5.27 -25.25
C ALA A 402 -9.22 -6.31 -24.14
N GLU A 403 -9.04 -7.57 -24.52
CA GLU A 403 -8.80 -8.70 -23.62
C GLU A 403 -7.37 -9.18 -23.85
N VAL A 404 -6.46 -8.79 -22.95
CA VAL A 404 -5.03 -9.12 -23.07
C VAL A 404 -4.73 -10.38 -22.28
N ILE A 405 -4.23 -11.43 -22.94
CA ILE A 405 -3.89 -12.71 -22.33
C ILE A 405 -2.38 -12.74 -22.09
N LEU A 406 -1.99 -12.63 -20.83
CA LEU A 406 -0.60 -12.62 -20.37
C LEU A 406 -0.18 -14.01 -19.89
N ASP A 407 1.07 -14.38 -20.13
CA ASP A 407 1.64 -15.60 -19.54
C ASP A 407 1.94 -15.38 -18.05
N ALA A 408 1.47 -16.32 -17.23
CA ALA A 408 1.56 -16.26 -15.77
C ALA A 408 2.39 -17.40 -15.18
N GLN A 409 3.23 -18.07 -15.99
CA GLN A 409 4.14 -19.07 -15.47
C GLN A 409 5.18 -18.41 -14.57
N GLU A 410 5.50 -19.08 -13.46
CA GLU A 410 6.43 -18.59 -12.44
C GLU A 410 6.08 -17.17 -11.93
N LEU A 411 4.78 -16.85 -11.82
CA LEU A 411 4.28 -15.58 -11.28
C LEU A 411 4.87 -15.30 -9.89
N ARG A 412 5.39 -14.08 -9.70
CA ARG A 412 5.97 -13.56 -8.45
C ARG A 412 5.27 -12.32 -7.93
N GLY A 413 4.52 -11.60 -8.76
CA GLY A 413 3.80 -10.44 -8.27
C GLY A 413 3.16 -9.60 -9.35
N PHE A 414 2.89 -8.35 -8.99
CA PHE A 414 2.24 -7.39 -9.87
C PHE A 414 2.83 -5.99 -9.69
N MET A 415 2.88 -5.24 -10.78
CA MET A 415 3.03 -3.79 -10.76
C MET A 415 1.71 -3.15 -11.13
N ILE A 416 1.25 -2.20 -10.33
CA ILE A 416 -0.03 -1.53 -10.55
C ILE A 416 0.06 -0.03 -10.30
N THR A 417 -0.73 0.74 -11.04
CA THR A 417 -0.99 2.15 -10.74
C THR A 417 -2.47 2.34 -10.47
N ASN A 418 -2.78 2.98 -9.34
CA ASN A 418 -4.14 3.31 -8.95
C ASN A 418 -4.34 4.81 -8.90
N THR A 419 -5.49 5.28 -9.39
CA THR A 419 -5.93 6.66 -9.15
C THR A 419 -6.27 6.88 -7.67
N VAL A 420 -6.44 8.15 -7.28
CA VAL A 420 -6.91 8.55 -5.93
C VAL A 420 -8.23 7.88 -5.56
N ASN A 421 -9.11 7.67 -6.55
CA ASN A 421 -10.41 7.05 -6.35
C ASN A 421 -10.33 5.51 -6.31
N GLY A 422 -9.13 4.95 -6.41
CA GLY A 422 -8.87 3.51 -6.41
C GLY A 422 -9.35 2.85 -7.70
N GLN A 423 -9.14 3.49 -8.85
CA GLN A 423 -9.32 2.84 -10.16
C GLN A 423 -7.96 2.37 -10.65
N LEU A 424 -7.90 1.14 -11.14
CA LEU A 424 -6.67 0.51 -11.64
C LEU A 424 -6.45 0.92 -13.10
N THR A 425 -5.35 1.62 -13.36
CA THR A 425 -5.04 2.21 -14.69
C THR A 425 -3.81 1.62 -15.36
N HIS A 426 -2.97 0.97 -14.57
CA HIS A 426 -1.80 0.24 -15.04
C HIS A 426 -1.78 -1.12 -14.37
N PHE A 427 -1.43 -2.16 -15.13
CA PHE A 427 -1.21 -3.50 -14.62
C PHE A 427 -0.11 -4.21 -15.39
N GLN A 428 0.78 -4.88 -14.67
CA GLN A 428 1.85 -5.69 -15.23
C GLN A 428 2.13 -6.88 -14.31
N LEU A 429 2.42 -8.04 -14.88
CA LEU A 429 2.84 -9.22 -14.13
C LEU A 429 4.34 -9.15 -13.86
N ILE A 430 4.72 -9.55 -12.65
CA ILE A 430 6.12 -9.82 -12.29
C ILE A 430 6.26 -11.33 -12.30
N ARG A 431 7.17 -11.85 -13.11
CA ARG A 431 7.54 -13.27 -13.21
C ARG A 431 8.95 -13.46 -12.69
N LYS A 432 9.33 -14.71 -12.43
CA LYS A 432 10.70 -15.04 -12.02
C LYS A 432 11.74 -14.61 -13.08
N ASN A 433 11.40 -14.76 -14.36
CA ASN A 433 12.33 -14.52 -15.47
C ASN A 433 12.06 -13.21 -16.22
N GLY A 434 11.16 -12.34 -15.75
CA GLY A 434 10.88 -11.08 -16.45
C GLY A 434 9.57 -10.44 -16.05
N PHE A 435 9.14 -9.48 -16.84
CA PHE A 435 7.86 -8.81 -16.67
C PHE A 435 6.99 -9.03 -17.89
N SER A 436 5.67 -9.03 -17.70
CA SER A 436 4.77 -8.97 -18.85
C SER A 436 4.86 -7.63 -19.57
N ALA A 437 4.30 -7.57 -20.78
CA ALA A 437 3.85 -6.29 -21.33
C ALA A 437 2.96 -5.57 -20.29
N PRO A 438 3.21 -4.29 -19.96
CA PRO A 438 2.26 -3.52 -19.18
C PRO A 438 0.89 -3.42 -19.86
N ILE A 439 -0.13 -2.97 -19.14
CA ILE A 439 -1.45 -2.70 -19.70
C ILE A 439 -1.89 -1.36 -19.15
N GLY A 440 -2.19 -0.42 -20.05
CA GLY A 440 -2.47 0.96 -19.70
C GLY A 440 -1.22 1.78 -19.35
N VAL A 441 -1.43 3.04 -18.95
CA VAL A 441 -0.37 4.03 -18.79
C VAL A 441 -0.09 4.29 -17.32
N ASP A 442 1.18 4.41 -16.97
CA ASP A 442 1.61 4.86 -15.66
C ASP A 442 1.39 6.38 -15.54
N PHE A 443 0.31 6.79 -14.85
CA PHE A 443 -0.04 8.21 -14.71
C PHE A 443 0.80 8.91 -13.65
N LEU A 444 1.26 10.11 -13.98
CA LEU A 444 1.99 11.02 -13.07
C LEU A 444 1.25 11.35 -11.75
N ASN A 445 -0.06 11.11 -11.65
CA ASN A 445 -0.90 11.41 -10.49
C ASN A 445 -1.49 10.15 -9.81
N GLY A 446 -1.01 8.97 -10.16
CA GLY A 446 -1.36 7.70 -9.52
C GLY A 446 -0.32 7.25 -8.49
N ALA A 447 -0.70 6.33 -7.60
CA ALA A 447 0.24 5.66 -6.73
C ALA A 447 0.68 4.33 -7.36
N ASN A 448 1.99 4.21 -7.60
CA ASN A 448 2.61 3.09 -8.29
C ASN A 448 3.08 2.07 -7.26
N TYR A 449 2.44 0.91 -7.24
CA TYR A 449 2.75 -0.17 -6.34
C TYR A 449 3.49 -1.26 -7.09
N VAL A 450 4.54 -1.78 -6.47
CA VAL A 450 5.26 -2.97 -6.93
C VAL A 450 5.25 -3.92 -5.75
N PHE A 451 4.59 -5.06 -5.90
CA PHE A 451 4.57 -6.08 -4.85
C PHE A 451 4.97 -7.43 -5.44
N GLN A 452 6.02 -8.00 -4.87
CA GLN A 452 6.66 -9.23 -5.32
C GLN A 452 6.92 -10.14 -4.12
N MET A 453 6.65 -11.42 -4.31
CA MET A 453 6.82 -12.49 -3.33
C MET A 453 7.43 -13.71 -4.01
N ASP A 454 8.17 -14.51 -3.25
CA ASP A 454 8.62 -15.82 -3.72
C ASP A 454 7.41 -16.71 -4.02
N GLU A 455 6.39 -16.71 -3.17
CA GLU A 455 5.17 -17.49 -3.37
C GLU A 455 3.94 -16.61 -3.18
N ILE A 456 3.05 -16.58 -4.18
CA ILE A 456 1.74 -15.93 -4.05
C ILE A 456 0.71 -17.01 -3.73
N VAL A 457 0.01 -16.84 -2.61
CA VAL A 457 -1.02 -17.78 -2.15
C VAL A 457 -2.41 -17.27 -2.48
N ASN A 458 -2.71 -16.01 -2.15
CA ASN A 458 -4.03 -15.41 -2.35
C ASN A 458 -3.95 -14.13 -3.18
N LEU A 459 -4.97 -13.91 -4.00
CA LEU A 459 -5.31 -12.66 -4.64
C LEU A 459 -6.52 -12.05 -3.94
N VAL A 460 -6.41 -10.80 -3.50
CA VAL A 460 -7.46 -10.03 -2.84
C VAL A 460 -7.91 -8.92 -3.79
N VAL A 461 -9.20 -8.93 -4.15
CA VAL A 461 -9.77 -7.99 -5.13
C VAL A 461 -11.02 -7.32 -4.59
N GLU A 462 -11.19 -6.04 -4.94
CA GLU A 462 -12.43 -5.28 -4.72
C GLU A 462 -12.99 -4.81 -6.06
N PHE A 463 -14.31 -4.90 -6.20
CA PHE A 463 -15.04 -4.46 -7.38
C PHE A 463 -16.03 -3.35 -7.05
N ASP A 464 -16.29 -2.50 -8.03
CA ASP A 464 -17.39 -1.55 -7.93
C ASP A 464 -18.76 -2.16 -8.27
N VAL A 465 -19.80 -1.32 -8.22
CA VAL A 465 -21.19 -1.69 -8.55
C VAL A 465 -21.37 -2.25 -9.96
N ASN A 466 -20.46 -1.96 -10.88
CA ASN A 466 -20.47 -2.42 -12.27
C ASN A 466 -19.50 -3.59 -12.50
N MET A 467 -19.06 -4.25 -11.43
CA MET A 467 -18.07 -5.34 -11.44
C MET A 467 -16.70 -4.92 -12.01
N GLY A 468 -16.40 -3.62 -12.06
CA GLY A 468 -15.08 -3.11 -12.44
C GLY A 468 -14.07 -3.30 -11.32
N LEU A 469 -12.89 -3.83 -11.63
CA LEU A 469 -11.81 -4.00 -10.67
C LEU A 469 -11.31 -2.65 -10.14
N ARG A 470 -11.30 -2.50 -8.82
CA ARG A 470 -10.89 -1.27 -8.12
C ARG A 470 -9.59 -1.43 -7.36
N LYS A 471 -9.47 -2.50 -6.58
CA LYS A 471 -8.27 -2.74 -5.78
C LYS A 471 -7.77 -4.15 -5.99
N LEU A 472 -6.45 -4.26 -5.89
CA LEU A 472 -5.71 -5.50 -5.99
C LEU A 472 -4.71 -5.57 -4.83
N GLY A 473 -4.61 -6.75 -4.24
CA GLY A 473 -3.56 -7.10 -3.29
C GLY A 473 -3.24 -8.58 -3.36
N ILE A 474 -2.10 -8.94 -2.81
CA ILE A 474 -1.63 -10.32 -2.72
C ILE A 474 -1.26 -10.68 -1.29
N GLU A 475 -1.40 -11.95 -0.96
CA GLU A 475 -0.87 -12.56 0.26
C GLU A 475 -0.02 -13.76 -0.12
N GLY A 476 1.06 -13.98 0.61
CA GLY A 476 2.02 -15.01 0.25
C GLY A 476 3.23 -15.07 1.17
N PHE A 477 4.35 -15.54 0.65
CA PHE A 477 5.59 -15.72 1.41
C PHE A 477 6.81 -15.23 0.64
N GLY A 478 7.81 -14.77 1.37
CA GLY A 478 9.07 -14.32 0.78
C GLY A 478 8.90 -12.98 0.08
N SER A 479 8.19 -12.04 0.71
CA SER A 479 8.13 -10.66 0.23
C SER A 479 9.55 -10.10 0.09
N ASN A 480 9.89 -9.69 -1.12
CA ASN A 480 11.20 -9.12 -1.46
C ASN A 480 11.02 -7.70 -2.01
N PRO A 481 10.71 -6.72 -1.16
CA PRO A 481 10.44 -5.33 -1.57
C PRO A 481 11.69 -4.64 -2.14
N LYS A 482 12.89 -5.15 -1.83
CA LYS A 482 14.18 -4.58 -2.22
C LYS A 482 14.74 -5.18 -3.50
N ALA A 483 14.00 -6.03 -4.21
CA ALA A 483 14.40 -6.53 -5.53
C ALA A 483 14.91 -5.38 -6.41
N LYS A 484 14.22 -4.23 -6.47
CA LYS A 484 14.73 -3.05 -7.23
C LYS A 484 16.02 -2.41 -6.68
N GLU A 485 16.26 -2.36 -5.37
CA GLU A 485 17.51 -1.77 -4.83
C GLU A 485 18.69 -2.75 -4.88
N TRP A 486 18.42 -4.05 -4.95
CA TRP A 486 19.43 -5.11 -4.97
C TRP A 486 19.68 -5.65 -6.40
N GLU A 487 18.71 -5.49 -7.31
CA GLU A 487 18.83 -5.77 -8.76
C GLU A 487 19.25 -4.53 -9.56
N ARG A 488 19.14 -3.30 -9.02
CA ARG A 488 19.77 -2.10 -9.62
C ARG A 488 21.30 -2.21 -9.65
N ASP A 489 21.88 -3.11 -8.85
CA ASP A 489 23.27 -3.54 -8.96
C ASP A 489 23.47 -4.67 -10.01
N GLY A 490 22.54 -4.82 -10.96
CA GLY A 490 22.87 -5.27 -12.31
C GLY A 490 22.16 -6.50 -12.86
N TYR A 491 20.81 -6.56 -12.93
CA TYR A 491 20.16 -7.68 -13.65
C TYR A 491 18.93 -7.42 -14.55
N TYR A 492 18.63 -6.18 -14.95
CA TYR A 492 17.78 -5.96 -16.15
C TYR A 492 18.34 -4.82 -17.00
N LYS A 493 18.90 -5.17 -18.16
CA LYS A 493 19.38 -4.25 -19.20
C LYS A 493 18.14 -3.61 -19.82
N SER A 494 17.99 -2.28 -19.69
CA SER A 494 17.05 -1.54 -20.54
C SER A 494 17.54 -1.66 -21.98
N MET A 495 16.94 -2.53 -22.78
CA MET A 495 17.20 -2.65 -24.23
C MET A 495 16.55 -1.51 -25.01
N TYR A 496 16.95 -0.29 -24.70
CA TYR A 496 16.89 0.82 -25.64
C TYR A 496 18.27 1.43 -25.66
N ASN A 497 19.12 0.85 -26.50
CA ASN A 497 20.34 1.37 -27.11
C ASN A 497 21.12 0.17 -27.62
N ASP A 498 20.80 -0.26 -28.83
CA ASP A 498 21.67 -0.99 -29.77
C ASP A 498 20.89 -1.15 -31.08
N ALA A 499 20.56 -0.02 -31.73
CA ALA A 499 20.22 0.07 -33.15
C ALA A 499 20.09 1.56 -33.50
N ASP A 500 20.65 1.94 -34.64
CA ASP A 500 20.56 3.24 -35.31
C ASP A 500 21.49 4.33 -34.74
N ASP A 501 22.75 4.23 -35.12
CA ASP A 501 23.57 5.38 -35.57
C ASP A 501 24.77 4.80 -36.34
N ASP A 502 24.49 4.13 -37.46
CA ASP A 502 25.44 3.95 -38.57
C ASP A 502 24.88 4.75 -39.76
N ASP A 503 25.78 5.46 -40.45
CA ASP A 503 25.62 6.26 -41.67
C ASP A 503 24.94 7.65 -41.46
N ASP A 504 25.63 8.79 -41.54
CA ASP A 504 26.36 9.27 -42.70
C ASP A 504 27.62 10.11 -42.37
N ASP A 505 28.73 9.74 -43.03
CA ASP A 505 29.99 10.47 -43.14
C ASP A 505 29.90 11.65 -44.15
N ASP A 506 30.31 12.84 -43.67
CA ASP A 506 31.08 13.92 -44.34
C ASP A 506 30.53 14.67 -45.60
N PRO A 507 31.09 15.84 -46.01
CA PRO A 507 32.01 16.77 -45.32
C PRO A 507 31.63 18.27 -45.43
N GLN A 508 32.42 19.06 -44.71
CA GLN A 508 32.57 20.53 -44.74
C GLN A 508 32.54 21.16 -46.15
N GLU A 509 31.93 22.34 -46.27
CA GLU A 509 32.45 23.38 -47.18
C GLU A 509 32.21 24.80 -46.64
N GLU A 510 33.26 25.60 -46.79
CA GLU A 510 33.45 26.98 -46.36
C GLU A 510 32.56 27.96 -47.15
N GLY A 511 32.37 29.19 -46.65
CA GLY A 511 31.95 30.28 -47.53
C GLY A 511 31.19 31.44 -46.89
N ASP A 512 31.95 32.34 -46.28
CA ASP A 512 31.87 33.81 -46.40
C ASP A 512 30.57 34.52 -46.88
N ASN A 513 30.27 35.57 -46.10
CA ASN A 513 29.92 36.94 -46.51
C ASN A 513 28.54 37.31 -47.08
N ASN A 514 27.94 38.27 -46.36
CA ASN A 514 27.31 39.54 -46.77
C ASN A 514 25.89 39.68 -46.21
N ASP A 515 25.65 40.57 -45.24
CA ASP A 515 25.59 42.05 -45.32
C ASP A 515 24.13 42.52 -45.52
N TYR A 516 23.85 43.72 -45.01
CA TYR A 516 22.63 44.54 -45.03
C TYR A 516 21.82 44.63 -43.71
N THR A 517 22.33 45.53 -42.85
CA THR A 517 21.69 46.78 -42.37
C THR A 517 20.21 46.99 -42.69
N ASP A 518 19.40 47.28 -41.68
CA ASP A 518 18.75 48.59 -41.36
C ASP A 518 17.23 48.27 -41.34
N ASP A 519 16.32 48.87 -40.59
CA ASP A 519 16.32 50.06 -39.75
C ASP A 519 15.02 49.99 -38.91
N ASP A 520 15.06 50.65 -37.75
CA ASP A 520 14.04 51.56 -37.22
C ASP A 520 12.67 51.15 -36.62
N GLU A 521 12.42 51.95 -35.56
CA GLU A 521 11.16 52.47 -35.00
C GLU A 521 10.33 51.51 -34.12
N GLU A 522 10.42 51.63 -32.78
CA GLU A 522 9.75 52.64 -31.93
C GLU A 522 8.23 52.74 -32.18
N ASP A 523 7.46 52.39 -31.15
CA ASP A 523 6.29 53.17 -30.71
C ASP A 523 5.91 52.74 -29.28
N ASP A 524 6.20 53.66 -28.35
CA ASP A 524 5.67 53.95 -26.99
C ASP A 524 5.54 52.89 -25.88
#